data_AF-A0A7I7RHV8-F1
#
_entry.id   AF-A0A7I7RHV8-F1
#
_cell.length_a   1.000
_cell.length_b   1.000
_cell.length_c   1.000
_cell.angle_alpha   90.00
_cell.angle_beta   90.00
_cell.angle_gamma   90.00
#
_symmetry.space_group_name_H-M   'P 1'
#
loop_
_entity.id
_entity.type
_entity.pdbx_description
1 polymer ?
#
loop_
_entity_poly.entity_id
_entity_poly.type
_entity_poly.pdbx_seq_one_letter_code
_entity_poly.pdbx_strand_id
1 'polypeptide(L)' 'MSEGRTEKHVLEELSNEERALLKRVLEIERAKLHMTAYDATDDLLAAVKEIIP' A
#
# COMPACT_ATOMS: atom_id res chain seq x y z
N MET A 1 -29.51 4.15 -9.69
CA MET A 1 -28.09 4.41 -9.42
C MET A 1 -27.80 3.74 -8.09
N SER A 2 -27.14 2.58 -8.04
CA SER A 2 -26.63 2.09 -6.76
C SER A 2 -25.61 3.11 -6.32
N GLU A 3 -25.94 3.96 -5.35
CA GLU A 3 -24.95 4.78 -4.65
C GLU A 3 -23.97 3.77 -4.05
N GLY A 4 -22.89 3.54 -4.78
CA GLY A 4 -22.04 2.38 -4.59
C GLY A 4 -21.45 2.44 -3.20
N ARG A 5 -21.48 1.31 -2.50
CA ARG A 5 -20.78 1.17 -1.22
C ARG A 5 -19.32 1.56 -1.45
N THR A 6 -18.91 2.68 -0.88
CA THR A 6 -17.54 3.18 -0.99
C THR A 6 -16.67 2.48 0.04
N GLU A 7 -15.37 2.44 -0.21
CA GLU A 7 -14.37 1.92 0.73
C GLU A 7 -14.45 2.65 2.07
N LYS A 8 -14.82 3.93 2.06
CA LYS A 8 -15.05 4.72 3.27
C LYS A 8 -16.25 4.19 4.08
N HIS A 9 -17.36 3.87 3.43
CA HIS A 9 -18.52 3.27 4.10
C HIS A 9 -18.18 1.90 4.71
N VAL A 10 -17.40 1.08 4.00
CA VAL A 10 -16.94 -0.22 4.53
C VAL A 10 -16.11 -0.02 5.79
N LEU A 11 -15.18 0.94 5.80
CA LEU A 11 -14.35 1.22 6.98
C LEU A 11 -15.14 1.78 8.16
N GLU A 12 -16.19 2.56 7.89
CA GLU A 12 -17.07 3.13 8.92
C GLU A 12 -17.92 2.06 9.60
N GLU A 13 -18.33 1.02 8.88
CA GLU A 13 -19.13 -0.10 9.38
C GLU A 13 -18.32 -1.11 10.22
N LEU A 14 -16.99 -1.10 10.12
CA LEU A 14 -16.14 -1.98 10.93
C LEU A 14 -16.13 -1.57 12.39
N SER A 15 -16.28 -2.54 13.28
CA SER A 15 -16.01 -2.40 14.71
C SER A 15 -14.52 -2.09 14.97
N ASN A 16 -14.21 -1.61 16.17
CA ASN A 16 -12.83 -1.29 16.55
C ASN A 16 -11.91 -2.52 16.48
N GLU A 17 -12.42 -3.70 16.83
CA GLU A 17 -11.68 -4.96 16.78
C GLU A 17 -11.40 -5.39 15.33
N GLU A 18 -12.39 -5.27 14.44
CA GLU A 18 -12.23 -5.58 13.01
C GLU A 18 -11.26 -4.60 12.32
N ARG A 19 -11.28 -3.30 12.68
CA ARG A 19 -10.29 -2.33 12.19
C ARG A 19 -8.89 -2.65 12.67
N ALA A 20 -8.74 -3.06 13.93
CA ALA A 20 -7.45 -3.45 14.49
C ALA A 20 -6.90 -4.71 13.81
N LEU A 21 -7.77 -5.69 13.55
CA LEU A 21 -7.42 -6.88 12.78
C LEU A 21 -7.02 -6.54 11.35
N LEU A 22 -7.82 -5.72 10.65
CA LEU A 22 -7.55 -5.27 9.29
C LEU A 22 -6.19 -4.55 9.20
N LYS A 23 -5.90 -3.65 10.15
CA LYS A 23 -4.60 -2.96 10.22
C LYS A 23 -3.45 -3.95 10.36
N ARG A 24 -3.57 -4.92 11.26
CA ARG A 24 -2.53 -5.92 11.51
C ARG A 24 -2.32 -6.85 10.31
N VAL A 25 -3.39 -7.22 9.61
CA VAL A 25 -3.30 -7.97 8.36
C VAL A 25 -2.58 -7.14 7.29
N LEU A 26 -2.93 -5.87 7.11
CA LEU A 26 -2.25 -4.99 6.15
C LEU A 26 -0.77 -4.80 6.47
N GLU A 27 -0.41 -4.69 7.75
CA GLU A 27 1.00 -4.62 8.19
C GLU A 27 1.75 -5.92 7.88
N ILE A 28 1.13 -7.08 8.11
CA ILE A 28 1.69 -8.40 7.80
C ILE A 28 1.83 -8.58 6.28
N GLU A 29 0.81 -8.25 5.51
CA GLU A 29 0.85 -8.37 4.05
C GLU A 29 1.87 -7.38 3.46
N ARG A 30 1.99 -6.15 3.99
CA ARG A 30 3.07 -5.21 3.62
C ARG A 30 4.45 -5.76 3.97
N ALA A 31 4.59 -6.42 5.12
CA ALA A 31 5.83 -7.06 5.51
C ALA A 31 6.15 -8.24 4.56
N LYS A 32 5.19 -9.13 4.28
CA LYS A 32 5.32 -10.28 3.37
C LYS A 32 5.61 -9.88 1.94
N LEU A 33 5.04 -8.76 1.48
CA LEU A 33 5.33 -8.16 0.20
C LEU A 33 6.80 -7.76 0.07
N HIS A 34 7.59 -7.75 1.18
CA HIS A 34 9.04 -7.66 1.20
C HIS A 34 9.62 -6.89 0.01
N MET A 35 9.19 -5.64 -0.14
CA MET A 35 10.11 -4.57 -0.51
C MET A 35 11.15 -4.48 0.61
N THR A 36 12.05 -5.45 0.69
CA THR A 36 13.38 -5.20 1.27
C THR A 36 14.01 -4.18 0.34
N ALA A 37 13.78 -2.89 0.59
CA ALA A 37 14.33 -1.79 -0.22
C ALA A 37 14.28 -2.05 -1.74
N TYR A 38 13.09 -2.02 -2.36
CA TYR A 38 13.09 -1.50 -3.73
C TYR A 38 13.30 0.00 -3.58
N ASP A 39 14.57 0.38 -3.49
CA ASP A 39 14.98 1.78 -3.45
C ASP A 39 14.80 2.31 -4.86
N ALA A 40 13.62 2.90 -5.12
CA ALA A 40 13.32 3.53 -6.40
C ALA A 40 14.37 4.59 -6.78
N THR A 41 15.23 5.02 -5.84
CA THR A 41 16.41 5.85 -6.07
C THR A 41 17.42 5.18 -7.00
N ASP A 42 17.66 3.86 -6.90
CA ASP A 42 18.62 3.14 -7.74
C ASP A 42 18.12 3.06 -9.19
N ASP A 43 16.82 2.81 -9.38
CA ASP A 43 16.21 2.79 -10.71
C ASP A 43 16.11 4.19 -11.33
N LEU A 44 15.87 5.23 -10.51
CA LEU A 44 15.97 6.63 -10.94
C LEU A 44 17.42 7.01 -11.30
N LEU A 45 18.41 6.59 -10.51
CA LEU A 45 19.83 6.82 -10.78
C LEU A 45 20.27 6.11 -12.06
N ALA A 46 19.81 4.88 -12.29
CA ALA A 46 20.06 4.12 -13.50
C ALA A 46 19.47 4.83 -14.72
N ALA A 47 18.21 5.24 -14.66
CA ALA A 47 17.55 5.97 -15.74
C ALA A 47 18.23 7.31 -16.05
N VAL A 48 18.68 8.05 -15.03
CA VAL A 48 19.40 9.32 -15.22
C VAL A 48 20.79 9.10 -15.85
N LYS A 49 21.51 8.04 -15.46
CA LYS A 49 22.81 7.68 -16.07
C LYS A 49 22.70 7.31 -17.55
N GLU A 50 21.58 6.75 -17.99
CA GLU A 50 21.38 6.42 -19.41
C GLU A 50 21.08 7.65 -20.28
N ILE A 51 20.61 8.75 -19.68
CA ILE A 51 20.23 9.99 -20.39
C ILE A 51 21.40 10.97 -20.49
N ILE A 52 22.33 10.95 -19.54
CA ILE A 52 23.51 11.82 -19.54
C ILE A 52 24.67 11.08 -20.23
N PRO A 53 25.30 11.64 -21.28
CA PRO A 53 26.38 10.99 -22.04
C PRO A 53 27.64 10.71 -21.22
#